data_AF-F6HRA2-F1
#
_entry.id   AF-F6HRA2-F1
#
_cell.length_a   1.000
_cell.length_b   1.000
_cell.length_c   1.000
_cell.angle_alpha   90.00
_cell.angle_beta   90.00
_cell.angle_gamma   90.00
#
_symmetry.space_group_name_H-M   'P 1'
#
loop_
_entity.id
_entity.type
_entity.pdbx_description
1 polymer ?
#
loop_
_entity_poly.entity_id
_entity_poly.type
_entity_poly.pdbx_seq_one_letter_code
_entity_poly.pdbx_strand_id
1 'polypeptide(L)' 'MKETLRFLDINTGPTIRSDVTTSMLCHKEEIFEPILLCMTIGTEHTHIF' A
#
# COMPACT_ATOMS: atom_id res chain seq x y z
N MET A 1 17.53 3.67 19.36
CA MET A 1 16.77 3.18 18.20
C MET A 1 16.64 4.34 17.23
N LYS A 2 17.26 4.23 16.04
CA LYS A 2 17.18 5.26 14.98
C LYS A 2 15.86 5.04 14.23
N GLU A 3 14.81 5.70 14.67
CA GLU A 3 13.62 5.87 13.85
C GLU A 3 13.93 6.98 12.84
N THR A 4 14.61 6.60 11.75
CA THR A 4 14.69 7.47 10.58
C THR A 4 13.33 7.42 9.93
N LEU A 5 12.43 8.34 10.33
CA LEU A 5 11.31 8.76 9.50
C LEU A 5 11.90 9.16 8.15
N ARG A 6 11.79 8.29 7.15
CA ARG A 6 12.10 8.66 5.77
C ARG A 6 11.00 9.63 5.38
N PHE A 7 11.31 10.92 5.43
CA PHE A 7 10.42 11.95 4.94
C PHE A 7 10.07 11.61 3.49
N LEU A 8 8.76 11.59 3.21
CA LEU A 8 8.15 11.44 1.89
C LEU A 8 8.98 12.19 0.84
N ASP A 9 9.58 11.48 -0.11
CA ASP A 9 10.28 12.13 -1.23
C ASP A 9 9.24 12.80 -2.12
N ILE A 10 9.14 14.12 -2.06
CA ILE A 10 8.19 14.93 -2.83
C ILE A 10 8.35 14.76 -4.36
N ASN A 11 9.46 14.18 -4.82
CA ASN A 11 9.67 13.90 -6.24
C ASN A 11 9.04 12.57 -6.68
N THR A 12 8.63 11.71 -5.75
CA THR A 12 7.88 10.49 -6.04
C THR A 12 6.42 10.85 -6.28
N GLY A 13 6.02 10.91 -7.55
CA GLY A 13 4.63 11.17 -7.94
C GLY A 13 3.65 10.11 -7.40
N PRO A 14 2.34 10.39 -7.40
CA PRO A 14 1.35 9.45 -6.92
C PRO A 14 1.41 8.15 -7.72
N THR A 15 1.38 7.01 -7.03
CA THR A 15 1.47 5.69 -7.64
C THR A 15 0.19 4.89 -7.40
N ILE A 16 -0.34 4.25 -8.43
CA ILE A 16 -1.40 3.25 -8.31
C ILE A 16 -0.81 1.89 -8.63
N ARG A 17 -0.98 0.92 -7.74
CA ARG A 17 -0.56 -0.47 -7.95
C ARG A 17 -1.77 -1.38 -8.00
N SER A 18 -2.05 -1.93 -9.17
CA SER A 18 -3.12 -2.90 -9.41
C SER A 18 -2.68 -4.34 -9.15
N ASP A 19 -3.65 -5.26 -9.20
CA ASP A 19 -3.44 -6.72 -9.02
C ASP A 19 -2.75 -7.08 -7.71
N VAL A 20 -2.94 -6.26 -6.67
CA VAL A 20 -2.41 -6.53 -5.34
C VAL A 20 -3.13 -7.74 -4.76
N THR A 21 -2.38 -8.69 -4.20
CA THR A 21 -2.92 -9.84 -3.48
C THR A 21 -2.59 -9.74 -1.99
N THR A 22 -3.34 -10.45 -1.16
CA THR A 22 -3.16 -10.41 0.31
C THR A 22 -1.84 -10.99 0.78
N SER A 23 -1.12 -11.73 -0.07
CA SER A 23 0.20 -12.28 0.26
C SER A 23 1.33 -11.26 0.08
N MET A 24 1.11 -10.17 -0.68
CA MET A 24 2.13 -9.15 -0.96
C MET A 24 2.47 -8.33 0.29
N LEU A 25 3.75 -7.96 0.44
CA LEU A 25 4.22 -7.15 1.56
C LEU A 25 3.54 -5.78 1.63
N CYS A 26 3.34 -5.15 0.47
CA CYS A 26 2.67 -3.86 0.37
C CYS A 26 1.22 -3.88 0.91
N HIS A 27 0.56 -5.04 0.92
CA HIS A 27 -0.76 -5.19 1.53
C HIS A 27 -0.71 -5.39 3.06
N LYS A 28 0.42 -5.86 3.60
CA LYS A 28 0.58 -6.26 5.00
C LYS A 28 1.14 -5.17 5.90
N GLU A 29 1.81 -4.18 5.30
CA GLU A 29 2.56 -3.15 6.02
C GLU A 29 2.15 -1.74 5.56
N GLU A 30 2.28 -0.77 6.45
CA GLU A 30 2.07 0.64 6.11
C GLU A 30 3.18 1.13 5.17
N ILE A 31 2.76 1.80 4.09
CA ILE A 31 3.67 2.43 3.14
C ILE A 31 3.57 3.93 3.32
N PHE A 32 4.64 4.55 3.81
CA PHE A 32 4.75 6.00 4.04
C PHE A 32 5.06 6.77 2.73
N GLU A 33 4.43 6.37 1.63
CA GLU A 33 4.59 6.95 0.28
C GLU A 33 3.21 7.23 -0.33
N PRO A 34 3.07 8.06 -1.38
CA PRO A 34 1.76 8.41 -1.94
C PRO A 34 1.30 7.30 -2.90
N ILE A 35 0.98 6.14 -2.34
CA ILE A 35 0.59 4.93 -3.08
C ILE A 35 -0.83 4.48 -2.75
N LEU A 36 -1.59 4.16 -3.80
CA LEU A 36 -2.88 3.50 -3.72
C LEU A 36 -2.74 2.04 -4.19
N LEU A 37 -3.19 1.10 -3.37
CA LEU A 37 -3.21 -0.33 -3.69
C LEU A 37 -4.61 -0.74 -4.14
N CYS A 38 -4.71 -1.31 -5.34
CA CYS A 38 -5.96 -1.83 -5.89
C CYS A 38 -5.91 -3.36 -5.92
N MET A 39 -6.89 -3.98 -5.28
CA MET A 39 -7.07 -5.43 -5.18
C MET A 39 -8.48 -5.80 -5.66
N THR A 40 -8.57 -6.87 -6.45
CA THR A 40 -9.85 -7.52 -6.71
C THR A 40 -10.17 -8.48 -5.57
N ILE A 41 -11.37 -8.38 -5.01
CA ILE A 41 -11.81 -9.23 -3.91
C ILE A 41 -12.96 -10.12 -4.42
N GLY A 42 -12.95 -11.39 -4.04
CA GLY A 42 -14.03 -12.32 -4.33
C GLY A 42 -15.30 -12.01 -3.54
N THR A 43 -16.45 -12.45 -4.04
CA THR A 43 -17.79 -12.20 -3.48
C THR A 43 -17.99 -12.66 -2.03
N GLU A 44 -17.16 -13.58 -1.56
CA GLU A 44 -17.27 -14.20 -0.24
C GLU A 44 -16.54 -13.43 0.87
N HIS A 45 -15.72 -12.43 0.51
CA HIS A 45 -14.85 -11.72 1.43
C HIS A 45 -15.13 -10.21 1.40
N THR A 46 -16.08 -9.73 2.20
CA THR A 46 -16.26 -8.29 2.41
C THR A 46 -15.14 -7.78 3.33
N HIS A 47 -14.23 -6.97 2.79
CA HIS A 47 -13.26 -6.23 3.59
C HIS A 47 -13.65 -4.75 3.57
N ILE A 48 -14.05 -4.24 4.74
CA ILE A 48 -14.26 -2.80 4.98
C ILE A 48 -12.89 -2.22 5.31
N PHE A 49 -12.47 -1.20 4.54
CA PHE A 49 -11.21 -0.48 4.73
C PHE A 49 -11.20 0.28 6.07
#